data_AF-A0A1P8B7D1-F1
#
_entry.id   AF-A0A1P8B7D1-F1
#
_cell.length_a   1.000
_cell.length_b   1.000
_cell.length_c   1.000
_cell.angle_alpha   90.00
_cell.angle_beta   90.00
_cell.angle_gamma   90.00
#
_symmetry.space_group_name_H-M   'P 1'
#
loop_
_entity.id
_entity.type
_entity.pdbx_description
1 polymer ?
#
loop_
_entity_poly.entity_id
_entity_poly.type
_entity_poly.pdbx_seq_one_letter_code
_entity_poly.pdbx_strand_id
1 'polypeptide(L)'
;MCVQVVLAYGAESDKDLGIPGESLSGIYSAREFVWWYNGHPDYSSLKPDLKTSDSAVILGQGNVALDVARILLRPTTELASTDIATHALSALKESSIRKVYLIGRRGPVQAALTAKELREVLGIKNLHIRIKQTDLSVTPADEEEMKTSRARKRIYELLSKAAAAAKTSEADPDQRELHFVFFRQPDQFLESDERKGHVSGVNLQKTILESVGTGKQIAVGTGEFEDLNCSMVLKAIGYKSVPVNGLPFDHKKGVVPNVKGRVVSHTSGDISQTEPGLYVCGWLKRGPVGIIATNLYCAEETVGSISEDIEEGVWKSSKAGSKGLMQLLEKRKVKKVEFSGWEKIDAKEKQMGIERNKPREKLVTWEDLLAAAAN
;
A
#
# COMPACT_ATOMS: atom_id res chain seq x y z
N MET A 1 34.93 -2.70 17.96
CA MET A 1 33.53 -2.36 17.63
C MET A 1 32.90 -3.55 16.94
N CYS A 2 31.78 -4.05 17.46
CA CYS A 2 31.07 -5.14 16.81
C CYS A 2 30.23 -4.56 15.66
N VAL A 3 30.59 -4.87 14.41
CA VAL A 3 29.82 -4.48 13.23
C VAL A 3 28.75 -5.54 13.00
N GLN A 4 27.50 -5.13 13.17
CA GLN A 4 26.31 -5.91 12.85
C GLN A 4 25.51 -5.19 11.76
N VAL A 5 24.66 -5.93 11.07
CA VAL A 5 23.85 -5.41 9.96
C VAL A 5 22.38 -5.70 10.25
N VAL A 6 21.54 -4.67 10.19
CA VAL A 6 20.08 -4.81 10.26
C VAL A 6 19.48 -4.49 8.89
N LEU A 7 18.78 -5.45 8.30
CA LEU A 7 18.05 -5.29 7.06
C LEU A 7 16.70 -4.63 7.35
N ALA A 8 16.50 -3.42 6.83
CA ALA A 8 15.32 -2.58 7.11
C ALA A 8 14.72 -1.94 5.84
N TYR A 9 14.94 -2.53 4.65
CA TYR A 9 14.52 -1.95 3.35
C TYR A 9 13.05 -2.20 2.97
N GLY A 10 12.22 -2.67 3.91
CA GLY A 10 10.78 -2.76 3.71
C GLY A 10 10.33 -3.71 2.59
N ALA A 11 9.29 -3.31 1.86
CA ALA A 11 8.70 -4.07 0.76
C ALA A 11 8.37 -3.13 -0.41
N GLU A 12 9.20 -3.16 -1.46
CA GLU A 12 9.19 -2.18 -2.54
C GLU A 12 8.48 -2.65 -3.83
N SER A 13 8.12 -3.93 -3.91
CA SER A 13 7.38 -4.49 -5.06
C SER A 13 5.92 -4.69 -4.73
N ASP A 14 5.11 -4.86 -5.77
CA ASP A 14 3.69 -5.17 -5.66
C ASP A 14 3.43 -6.66 -5.91
N LYS A 15 2.23 -7.12 -5.54
CA LYS A 15 1.76 -8.46 -5.93
C LYS A 15 1.05 -8.39 -7.29
N ASP A 16 1.28 -9.40 -8.10
CA ASP A 16 0.52 -9.63 -9.32
C ASP A 16 -0.74 -10.46 -9.02
N LEU A 17 -1.77 -10.25 -9.83
CA LEU A 17 -2.98 -11.06 -9.81
C LEU A 17 -2.76 -12.36 -10.58
N GLY A 18 -1.95 -12.32 -11.64
CA GLY A 18 -1.70 -13.46 -12.52
C GLY A 18 -2.92 -13.82 -13.37
N ILE A 19 -3.73 -12.83 -13.74
CA ILE A 19 -4.97 -13.02 -14.51
C ILE A 19 -4.86 -12.43 -15.93
N PRO A 20 -5.69 -12.88 -16.90
CA PRO A 20 -5.66 -12.36 -18.26
C PRO A 20 -5.86 -10.85 -18.34
N GLY A 21 -5.12 -10.20 -19.24
CA GLY A 21 -5.21 -8.75 -19.49
C GLY A 21 -4.48 -7.86 -18.48
N GLU A 22 -3.75 -8.42 -17.49
CA GLU A 22 -3.08 -7.62 -16.45
C GLU A 22 -1.99 -6.67 -16.99
N SER A 23 -1.49 -6.90 -18.21
CA SER A 23 -0.52 -6.04 -18.89
C SER A 23 -1.14 -4.91 -19.71
N LEU A 24 -2.47 -4.77 -19.74
CA LEU A 24 -3.14 -3.66 -20.44
C LEU A 24 -2.78 -2.31 -19.82
N SER A 25 -2.66 -1.29 -20.66
CA SER A 25 -2.45 0.09 -20.21
C SER A 25 -3.68 0.60 -19.45
N GLY A 26 -3.45 1.39 -18.40
CA GLY A 26 -4.52 1.85 -17.49
C GLY A 26 -4.67 0.99 -16.23
N ILE A 27 -3.91 -0.11 -16.13
CA ILE A 27 -3.77 -0.90 -14.91
C ILE A 27 -2.48 -0.49 -14.21
N TYR A 28 -2.60 -0.04 -12.97
CA TYR A 28 -1.45 0.37 -12.15
C TYR A 28 -1.49 -0.33 -10.81
N SER A 29 -0.33 -0.43 -10.17
CA SER A 29 -0.30 -0.73 -8.74
C SER A 29 -0.78 0.49 -7.95
N ALA A 30 -1.47 0.26 -6.83
CA ALA A 30 -1.86 1.36 -5.94
C ALA A 30 -0.62 2.08 -5.38
N ARG A 31 0.51 1.39 -5.20
CA ARG A 31 1.79 1.98 -4.79
C ARG A 31 2.27 3.02 -5.79
N GLU A 32 2.23 2.68 -7.07
CA GLU A 32 2.70 3.54 -8.16
C GLU A 32 1.90 4.84 -8.20
N PHE A 33 0.58 4.73 -8.05
CA PHE A 33 -0.30 5.88 -7.93
C PHE A 33 -0.02 6.69 -6.65
N VAL A 34 0.24 6.01 -5.52
CA VAL A 34 0.62 6.66 -4.25
C VAL A 34 1.93 7.41 -4.36
N TRP A 35 2.92 6.81 -5.01
CA TRP A 35 4.24 7.40 -5.24
C TRP A 35 4.14 8.59 -6.18
N TRP A 36 3.34 8.49 -7.24
CA TRP A 36 3.03 9.59 -8.15
C TRP A 36 2.48 10.82 -7.40
N TYR A 37 1.36 10.68 -6.66
CA TYR A 37 0.80 11.85 -5.98
C TYR A 37 1.66 12.35 -4.80
N ASN A 38 2.50 11.49 -4.22
CA ASN A 38 3.46 11.89 -3.19
C ASN A 38 4.77 12.45 -3.73
N GLY A 39 4.96 12.52 -5.05
CA GLY A 39 6.15 13.12 -5.65
C GLY A 39 7.40 12.24 -5.59
N HIS A 40 7.25 10.92 -5.54
CA HIS A 40 8.39 10.01 -5.61
C HIS A 40 9.08 10.14 -6.98
N PRO A 41 10.41 10.34 -7.04
CA PRO A 41 11.11 10.60 -8.30
C PRO A 41 10.90 9.54 -9.39
N ASP A 42 10.91 8.26 -9.01
CA ASP A 42 10.73 7.15 -9.98
C ASP A 42 9.34 7.10 -10.63
N TYR A 43 8.33 7.79 -10.07
CA TYR A 43 6.94 7.73 -10.55
C TYR A 43 6.31 9.11 -10.79
N SER A 44 7.10 10.19 -10.70
CA SER A 44 6.61 11.55 -10.97
C SER A 44 6.17 11.74 -12.42
N SER A 45 6.65 10.89 -13.33
CA SER A 45 6.28 10.88 -14.75
C SER A 45 5.09 9.97 -15.07
N LEU A 46 4.51 9.27 -14.09
CA LEU A 46 3.31 8.45 -14.28
C LEU A 46 2.16 9.32 -14.83
N LYS A 47 1.43 8.79 -15.81
CA LYS A 47 0.31 9.47 -16.47
C LYS A 47 -0.97 8.63 -16.32
N PRO A 48 -1.54 8.54 -15.10
CA PRO A 48 -2.78 7.80 -14.91
C PRO A 48 -3.88 8.41 -15.78
N ASP A 49 -4.71 7.56 -16.38
CA ASP A 49 -5.85 8.02 -17.20
C ASP A 49 -7.00 8.42 -16.28
N LEU A 50 -7.13 9.74 -16.08
CA LEU A 50 -8.15 10.34 -15.24
C LEU A 50 -9.27 11.02 -16.05
N LYS A 51 -9.28 10.89 -17.38
CA LYS A 51 -10.14 11.68 -18.28
C LYS A 51 -11.07 10.86 -19.15
N THR A 52 -10.68 9.62 -19.47
CA THR A 52 -11.43 8.78 -20.42
C THR A 52 -12.75 8.28 -19.84
N SER A 53 -12.84 8.05 -18.53
CA SER A 53 -14.04 7.55 -17.85
C SER A 53 -14.34 8.35 -16.58
N ASP A 54 -15.58 8.26 -16.09
CA ASP A 54 -15.98 8.75 -14.77
C ASP A 54 -15.68 7.74 -13.64
N SER A 55 -15.19 6.55 -13.98
CA SER A 55 -15.12 5.39 -13.09
C SER A 55 -13.70 4.82 -12.98
N ALA A 56 -13.25 4.60 -11.75
CA ALA A 56 -12.03 3.87 -11.44
C ALA A 56 -12.30 2.67 -10.54
N VAL A 57 -11.60 1.57 -10.78
CA VAL A 57 -11.69 0.34 -9.98
C VAL A 57 -10.44 0.18 -9.13
N ILE A 58 -10.62 -0.11 -7.85
CA ILE A 58 -9.52 -0.43 -6.94
C ILE A 58 -9.73 -1.85 -6.42
N LEU A 59 -8.77 -2.73 -6.69
CA LEU A 59 -8.82 -4.13 -6.28
C LEU A 59 -8.19 -4.26 -4.90
N GLY A 60 -9.02 -4.55 -3.89
CA GLY A 60 -8.62 -4.62 -2.49
C GLY A 60 -9.37 -3.61 -1.61
N GLN A 61 -9.54 -3.99 -0.34
CA GLN A 61 -10.24 -3.19 0.66
C GLN A 61 -9.37 -3.05 1.92
N GLY A 62 -8.17 -2.51 1.72
CA GLY A 62 -7.25 -2.12 2.80
C GLY A 62 -7.08 -0.60 2.86
N ASN A 63 -6.31 -0.11 3.84
CA ASN A 63 -6.11 1.34 4.00
C ASN A 63 -5.54 2.02 2.75
N VAL A 64 -4.62 1.38 2.03
CA VAL A 64 -4.07 1.92 0.78
C VAL A 64 -5.17 2.13 -0.27
N ALA A 65 -6.15 1.22 -0.34
CA ALA A 65 -7.28 1.38 -1.25
C ALA A 65 -8.14 2.61 -0.88
N LEU A 66 -8.34 2.86 0.43
CA LEU A 66 -9.00 4.09 0.90
C LEU A 66 -8.18 5.34 0.62
N ASP A 67 -6.86 5.30 0.79
CA ASP A 67 -6.00 6.46 0.53
C ASP A 67 -6.12 6.89 -0.93
N VAL A 68 -6.05 5.94 -1.86
CA VAL A 68 -6.17 6.26 -3.28
C VAL A 68 -7.60 6.69 -3.65
N ALA A 69 -8.62 6.00 -3.14
CA ALA A 69 -10.01 6.43 -3.33
C ALA A 69 -10.23 7.86 -2.82
N ARG A 70 -9.66 8.21 -1.66
CA ARG A 70 -9.72 9.55 -1.08
C ARG A 70 -9.03 10.58 -1.95
N ILE A 71 -7.87 10.28 -2.53
CA ILE A 71 -7.19 11.20 -3.45
C ILE A 71 -8.01 11.43 -4.72
N LEU A 72 -8.61 10.38 -5.28
CA LEU A 72 -9.46 10.49 -6.48
C LEU A 72 -10.76 11.26 -6.22
N LEU A 73 -11.35 11.12 -5.03
CA LEU A 73 -12.70 11.61 -4.73
C LEU A 73 -12.73 12.88 -3.85
N ARG A 74 -11.63 13.29 -3.23
CA ARG A 74 -11.60 14.52 -2.40
C ARG A 74 -11.58 15.78 -3.28
N PRO A 75 -12.31 16.85 -2.92
CA PRO A 75 -12.23 18.12 -3.64
C PRO A 75 -10.79 18.60 -3.79
N THR A 76 -10.41 19.02 -5.00
CA THR A 76 -9.02 19.43 -5.29
C THR A 76 -8.63 20.71 -4.55
N THR A 77 -9.60 21.52 -4.14
CA THR A 77 -9.40 22.68 -3.25
C THR A 77 -8.92 22.27 -1.86
N GLU A 78 -9.40 21.15 -1.32
CA GLU A 78 -8.90 20.60 -0.05
C GLU A 78 -7.52 19.94 -0.22
N LEU A 79 -7.27 19.31 -1.37
CA LEU A 79 -5.96 18.73 -1.67
C LEU A 79 -4.88 19.80 -1.89
N ALA A 80 -5.26 20.99 -2.38
CA ALA A 80 -4.32 22.07 -2.71
C ALA A 80 -3.55 22.61 -1.50
N SER A 81 -4.06 22.47 -0.28
CA SER A 81 -3.37 22.86 0.95
C SER A 81 -2.51 21.75 1.57
N THR A 82 -2.51 20.54 0.99
CA THR A 82 -1.64 19.43 1.42
C THR A 82 -0.25 19.52 0.79
N ASP A 83 0.63 18.56 1.05
CA ASP A 83 1.93 18.43 0.39
C ASP A 83 1.89 17.56 -0.90
N ILE A 84 0.70 17.30 -1.46
CA ILE A 84 0.52 16.57 -2.73
C ILE A 84 1.37 17.20 -3.84
N ALA A 85 1.99 16.38 -4.70
CA ALA A 85 2.82 16.88 -5.78
C ALA A 85 2.01 17.73 -6.77
N THR A 86 2.58 18.86 -7.23
CA THR A 86 1.87 19.80 -8.12
C THR A 86 1.42 19.16 -9.43
N HIS A 87 2.22 18.27 -10.02
CA HIS A 87 1.84 17.58 -11.25
C HIS A 87 0.60 16.70 -11.04
N ALA A 88 0.52 16.00 -9.91
CA ALA A 88 -0.61 15.14 -9.58
C ALA A 88 -1.87 15.97 -9.27
N LEU A 89 -1.75 17.05 -8.50
CA LEU A 89 -2.86 17.96 -8.25
C LEU A 89 -3.40 18.58 -9.55
N SER A 90 -2.53 18.93 -10.49
CA SER A 90 -2.93 19.47 -11.79
C SER A 90 -3.71 18.45 -12.61
N ALA A 91 -3.24 17.21 -12.66
CA ALA A 91 -3.97 16.11 -13.31
C ALA A 91 -5.33 15.83 -12.64
N LEU A 92 -5.39 15.85 -11.31
CA LEU A 92 -6.64 15.64 -10.55
C LEU A 92 -7.67 16.75 -10.75
N LYS A 93 -7.23 18.00 -10.99
CA LYS A 93 -8.14 19.12 -11.31
C LYS A 93 -8.88 18.91 -12.63
N GLU A 94 -8.28 18.18 -13.56
CA GLU A 94 -8.84 17.87 -14.87
C GLU A 94 -9.52 16.49 -14.91
N SER A 95 -9.65 15.82 -13.76
CA SER A 95 -10.18 14.47 -13.64
C SER A 95 -11.71 14.43 -13.87
N SER A 96 -12.15 13.51 -14.74
CA SER A 96 -13.55 13.14 -14.91
C SER A 96 -14.02 12.11 -13.88
N ILE A 97 -13.13 11.53 -13.07
CA ILE A 97 -13.50 10.51 -12.09
C ILE A 97 -14.51 11.07 -11.08
N ARG A 98 -15.65 10.38 -10.96
CA ARG A 98 -16.72 10.62 -10.00
C ARG A 98 -17.06 9.37 -9.20
N LYS A 99 -16.83 8.17 -9.75
CA LYS A 99 -17.12 6.89 -9.11
C LYS A 99 -15.83 6.11 -8.88
N VAL A 100 -15.64 5.65 -7.65
CA VAL A 100 -14.56 4.71 -7.32
C VAL A 100 -15.16 3.44 -6.73
N TYR A 101 -14.77 2.29 -7.27
CA TYR A 101 -15.24 0.98 -6.83
C TYR A 101 -14.15 0.23 -6.08
N LEU A 102 -14.35 -0.01 -4.79
CA LEU A 102 -13.47 -0.83 -3.96
C LEU A 102 -13.94 -2.28 -3.99
N ILE A 103 -13.24 -3.11 -4.75
CA ILE A 103 -13.59 -4.51 -4.97
C ILE A 103 -12.95 -5.38 -3.89
N GLY A 104 -13.78 -6.06 -3.11
CA GLY A 104 -13.37 -7.03 -2.10
C GLY A 104 -13.85 -8.44 -2.44
N ARG A 105 -12.93 -9.40 -2.49
CA ARG A 105 -13.27 -10.82 -2.69
C ARG A 105 -14.01 -11.47 -1.52
N ARG A 106 -14.06 -10.82 -0.36
CA ARG A 106 -14.75 -11.29 0.86
C ARG A 106 -15.84 -10.30 1.26
N GLY A 107 -16.51 -10.57 2.38
CA GLY A 107 -17.54 -9.73 2.94
C GLY A 107 -17.03 -8.53 3.75
N PRO A 108 -17.94 -7.66 4.22
CA PRO A 108 -17.63 -6.46 4.98
C PRO A 108 -16.93 -6.74 6.32
N VAL A 109 -17.16 -7.90 6.94
CA VAL A 109 -16.52 -8.30 8.20
C VAL A 109 -15.03 -8.56 8.01
N GLN A 110 -14.60 -9.01 6.83
CA GLN A 110 -13.20 -9.31 6.51
C GLN A 110 -12.45 -8.15 5.84
N ALA A 111 -13.06 -6.96 5.76
CA ALA A 111 -12.42 -5.77 5.20
C ALA A 111 -11.17 -5.40 6.05
N ALA A 112 -10.03 -5.22 5.39
CA ALA A 112 -8.74 -4.95 6.04
C ALA A 112 -8.53 -3.46 6.32
N LEU A 113 -9.60 -2.77 6.69
CA LEU A 113 -9.64 -1.35 6.97
C LEU A 113 -9.41 -1.10 8.45
N THR A 114 -8.96 0.10 8.76
CA THR A 114 -8.87 0.58 10.15
C THR A 114 -9.89 1.68 10.39
N ALA A 115 -10.40 1.75 11.63
CA ALA A 115 -11.60 2.53 11.92
C ALA A 115 -11.37 4.04 11.81
N LYS A 116 -10.13 4.52 11.93
CA LYS A 116 -9.80 5.94 11.75
C LYS A 116 -9.91 6.30 10.27
N GLU A 117 -9.27 5.51 9.42
CA GLU A 117 -9.15 5.68 7.97
C GLU A 117 -10.52 5.58 7.31
N LEU A 118 -11.35 4.61 7.74
CA LEU A 118 -12.72 4.52 7.28
C LEU A 118 -13.54 5.77 7.69
N ARG A 119 -13.45 6.23 8.95
CA ARG A 119 -14.16 7.45 9.38
C ARG A 119 -13.74 8.69 8.60
N GLU A 120 -12.45 8.82 8.28
CA GLU A 120 -11.95 9.95 7.49
C GLU A 120 -12.59 9.99 6.11
N VAL A 121 -12.75 8.84 5.45
CA VAL A 121 -13.41 8.76 4.14
C VAL A 121 -14.92 8.99 4.25
N LEU A 122 -15.57 8.39 5.26
CA LEU A 122 -17.00 8.62 5.52
C LEU A 122 -17.33 10.08 5.88
N GLY A 123 -16.34 10.85 6.35
CA GLY A 123 -16.47 12.27 6.69
C GLY A 123 -16.19 13.24 5.54
N ILE A 124 -15.84 12.76 4.34
CA ILE A 124 -15.60 13.64 3.18
C ILE A 124 -16.92 14.30 2.78
N LYS A 125 -16.89 15.63 2.65
CA LYS A 125 -18.07 16.40 2.25
C LYS A 125 -18.49 16.01 0.83
N ASN A 126 -19.80 15.88 0.62
CA ASN A 126 -20.41 15.57 -0.67
C ASN A 126 -19.90 14.25 -1.30
N LEU A 127 -19.42 13.29 -0.51
CA LEU A 127 -19.10 11.94 -0.97
C LEU A 127 -20.22 10.97 -0.59
N HIS A 128 -20.84 10.33 -1.58
CA HIS A 128 -21.88 9.32 -1.33
C HIS A 128 -21.25 7.94 -1.21
N ILE A 129 -21.57 7.26 -0.12
CA ILE A 129 -21.10 5.90 0.15
C ILE A 129 -22.17 4.92 -0.33
N ARG A 130 -21.78 4.00 -1.21
CA ARG A 130 -22.68 3.01 -1.81
C ARG A 130 -22.27 1.62 -1.37
N ILE A 131 -23.17 0.92 -0.71
CA ILE A 131 -23.02 -0.46 -0.26
C ILE A 131 -24.34 -1.17 -0.53
N LYS A 132 -24.30 -2.35 -1.15
CA LYS A 132 -25.52 -3.14 -1.35
C LYS A 132 -26.01 -3.68 0.00
N GLN A 133 -27.29 -3.49 0.30
CA GLN A 133 -27.84 -3.94 1.59
C GLN A 133 -27.74 -5.46 1.78
N THR A 134 -27.79 -6.22 0.68
CA THR A 134 -27.60 -7.67 0.65
C THR A 134 -26.19 -8.09 1.10
N ASP A 135 -25.18 -7.24 0.89
CA ASP A 135 -23.80 -7.56 1.24
C ASP A 135 -23.54 -7.42 2.74
N LEU A 136 -24.47 -6.79 3.48
CA LEU A 136 -24.40 -6.60 4.93
C LEU A 136 -25.04 -7.74 5.72
N SER A 137 -25.61 -8.75 5.06
CA SER A 137 -26.11 -9.93 5.74
C SER A 137 -24.96 -10.67 6.44
N VAL A 138 -25.14 -11.00 7.72
CA VAL A 138 -24.12 -11.62 8.57
C VAL A 138 -24.45 -13.09 8.74
N THR A 139 -23.47 -13.96 8.55
CA THR A 139 -23.59 -15.40 8.85
C THR A 139 -23.15 -15.71 10.29
N PRO A 140 -23.50 -16.87 10.87
CA PRO A 140 -23.00 -17.26 12.19
C PRO A 140 -21.46 -17.27 12.30
N ALA A 141 -20.76 -17.57 11.20
CA ALA A 141 -19.29 -17.51 11.16
C ALA A 141 -18.77 -16.07 11.24
N ASP A 142 -19.42 -15.13 10.57
CA ASP A 142 -19.08 -13.70 10.64
C ASP A 142 -19.30 -13.14 12.05
N GLU A 143 -20.37 -13.57 12.75
CA GLU A 143 -20.61 -13.20 14.14
C GLU A 143 -19.46 -13.65 15.06
N GLU A 144 -18.93 -14.86 14.85
CA GLU A 144 -17.81 -15.39 15.60
C GLU A 144 -16.50 -14.63 15.31
N GLU A 145 -16.25 -14.29 14.04
CA GLU A 145 -15.11 -13.43 13.67
C GLU A 145 -15.19 -12.04 14.32
N MET A 146 -16.40 -11.48 14.46
CA MET A 146 -16.60 -10.19 15.12
C MET A 146 -16.48 -10.28 16.64
N LYS A 147 -16.89 -11.39 17.27
CA LYS A 147 -16.69 -11.62 18.72
C LYS A 147 -15.21 -11.68 19.08
N THR A 148 -14.41 -12.33 18.24
CA THR A 148 -12.96 -12.48 18.45
C THR A 148 -12.15 -11.23 18.09
N SER A 149 -12.74 -10.25 17.39
CA SER A 149 -12.06 -9.01 17.01
C SER A 149 -12.94 -7.77 17.12
N ARG A 150 -12.73 -6.99 18.19
CA ARG A 150 -13.36 -5.66 18.36
C ARG A 150 -13.10 -4.73 17.17
N ALA A 151 -11.92 -4.84 16.55
CA ALA A 151 -11.56 -4.03 15.39
C ALA A 151 -12.46 -4.37 14.19
N ARG A 152 -12.65 -5.66 13.86
CA ARG A 152 -13.56 -6.10 12.78
C ARG A 152 -14.99 -5.69 13.05
N LYS A 153 -15.49 -5.94 14.27
CA LYS A 153 -16.84 -5.52 14.69
C LYS A 153 -17.05 -4.03 14.44
N ARG A 154 -16.07 -3.20 14.81
CA ARG A 154 -16.15 -1.75 14.64
C ARG A 154 -16.18 -1.32 13.17
N ILE A 155 -15.39 -1.97 12.31
CA ILE A 155 -15.41 -1.70 10.85
C ILE A 155 -16.77 -2.05 10.27
N TYR A 156 -17.29 -3.24 10.58
CA TYR A 156 -18.61 -3.67 10.13
C TYR A 156 -19.70 -2.67 10.57
N GLU A 157 -19.75 -2.28 11.85
CA GLU A 157 -20.70 -1.28 12.36
C GLU A 157 -20.64 0.05 11.59
N LEU A 158 -19.43 0.52 11.24
CA LEU A 158 -19.26 1.75 10.48
C LEU A 158 -19.76 1.62 9.04
N LEU A 159 -19.50 0.49 8.38
CA LEU A 159 -19.99 0.21 7.03
C LEU A 159 -21.52 0.09 7.02
N SER A 160 -22.11 -0.65 7.96
CA SER A 160 -23.56 -0.79 8.08
C SER A 160 -24.24 0.54 8.36
N LYS A 161 -23.65 1.39 9.22
CA LYS A 161 -24.14 2.75 9.45
C LYS A 161 -24.06 3.62 8.19
N ALA A 162 -22.97 3.52 7.44
CA ALA A 162 -22.80 4.28 6.20
C ALA A 162 -23.83 3.87 5.13
N ALA A 163 -24.10 2.57 5.00
CA ALA A 163 -25.13 2.05 4.10
C ALA A 163 -26.54 2.53 4.48
N ALA A 164 -26.88 2.49 5.78
CA ALA A 164 -28.18 2.96 6.27
C ALA A 164 -28.36 4.50 6.11
N ALA A 165 -27.27 5.26 6.14
CA ALA A 165 -27.28 6.70 5.93
C ALA A 165 -27.28 7.11 4.45
N ALA A 166 -27.13 6.16 3.52
CA ALA A 166 -27.11 6.44 2.10
C ALA A 166 -28.46 7.02 1.66
N LYS A 167 -28.49 8.31 1.34
CA LYS A 167 -29.67 8.96 0.79
C LYS A 167 -29.79 8.62 -0.69
N THR A 168 -31.02 8.44 -1.16
CA THR A 168 -31.38 8.64 -2.57
C THR A 168 -31.42 10.14 -2.80
N SER A 169 -30.29 10.74 -3.19
CA SER A 169 -30.25 12.11 -3.68
C SER A 169 -30.65 12.15 -5.16
N GLU A 170 -31.24 13.28 -5.57
CA GLU A 170 -31.43 13.61 -6.99
C GLU A 170 -30.09 13.61 -7.73
N ALA A 171 -30.12 13.33 -9.03
CA ALA A 171 -28.93 13.20 -9.86
C ALA A 171 -28.19 14.55 -9.98
N ASP A 172 -27.24 14.79 -9.08
CA ASP A 172 -26.20 15.80 -9.26
C ASP A 172 -25.09 15.18 -10.14
N PRO A 173 -24.85 15.68 -11.36
CA PRO A 173 -23.81 15.15 -12.24
C PRO A 173 -22.39 15.32 -11.70
N ASP A 174 -22.16 16.23 -10.74
CA ASP A 174 -20.88 16.37 -10.05
C ASP A 174 -20.78 15.52 -8.77
N GLN A 175 -21.81 14.70 -8.50
CA GLN A 175 -21.85 13.81 -7.36
C GLN A 175 -20.73 12.77 -7.41
N ARG A 176 -19.93 12.75 -6.35
CA ARG A 176 -18.87 11.75 -6.15
C ARG A 176 -19.39 10.56 -5.34
N GLU A 177 -19.01 9.35 -5.75
CA GLU A 177 -19.45 8.11 -5.13
C GLU A 177 -18.28 7.17 -4.84
N LEU A 178 -18.26 6.62 -3.62
CA LEU A 178 -17.40 5.52 -3.24
C LEU A 178 -18.25 4.26 -3.04
N HIS A 179 -18.05 3.28 -3.91
CA HIS A 179 -18.74 2.00 -3.88
C HIS A 179 -17.88 0.97 -3.17
N PHE A 180 -18.41 0.37 -2.09
CA PHE A 180 -17.83 -0.85 -1.55
C PHE A 180 -18.55 -2.04 -2.17
N VAL A 181 -17.83 -2.78 -3.01
CA VAL A 181 -18.35 -3.96 -3.70
C VAL A 181 -17.73 -5.19 -3.05
N PHE A 182 -18.55 -5.95 -2.32
CA PHE A 182 -18.11 -7.15 -1.62
C PHE A 182 -18.39 -8.40 -2.46
N PHE A 183 -17.79 -9.52 -2.05
CA PHE A 183 -18.02 -10.83 -2.66
C PHE A 183 -17.73 -10.84 -4.18
N ARG A 184 -16.66 -10.16 -4.60
CA ARG A 184 -16.21 -10.09 -5.99
C ARG A 184 -14.71 -10.25 -6.09
N GLN A 185 -14.25 -11.13 -6.98
CA GLN A 185 -12.85 -11.26 -7.33
C GLN A 185 -12.64 -11.00 -8.81
N PRO A 186 -11.52 -10.37 -9.22
CA PRO A 186 -11.24 -10.14 -10.62
C PRO A 186 -10.90 -11.48 -11.30
N ASP A 187 -11.54 -11.76 -12.43
CA ASP A 187 -11.29 -12.94 -13.27
C ASP A 187 -10.39 -12.58 -14.46
N GLN A 188 -10.68 -11.49 -15.15
CA GLN A 188 -9.85 -10.95 -16.24
C GLN A 188 -10.08 -9.45 -16.44
N PHE A 189 -9.12 -8.79 -17.09
CA PHE A 189 -9.27 -7.41 -17.55
C PHE A 189 -9.75 -7.37 -19.00
N LEU A 190 -10.70 -6.47 -19.26
CA LEU A 190 -11.31 -6.29 -20.57
C LEU A 190 -10.53 -5.25 -21.35
N GLU A 191 -10.20 -5.56 -22.60
CA GLU A 191 -9.53 -4.63 -23.52
C GLU A 191 -10.57 -3.67 -24.15
N SER A 192 -10.15 -2.44 -24.43
CA SER A 192 -10.97 -1.44 -25.11
C SER A 192 -11.04 -1.69 -26.61
N ASP A 193 -12.26 -1.73 -27.14
CA ASP A 193 -12.52 -1.76 -28.58
C ASP A 193 -12.11 -0.44 -29.27
N GLU A 194 -12.20 0.70 -28.57
CA GLU A 194 -11.86 2.02 -29.10
C GLU A 194 -10.36 2.31 -29.03
N ARG A 195 -9.69 1.82 -27.98
CA ARG A 195 -8.28 2.10 -27.70
C ARG A 195 -7.53 0.81 -27.41
N LYS A 196 -7.14 0.11 -28.47
CA LYS A 196 -6.36 -1.14 -28.39
C LYS A 196 -5.20 -1.05 -27.40
N GLY A 197 -5.00 -2.11 -26.62
CA GLY A 197 -3.99 -2.24 -25.57
C GLY A 197 -4.33 -1.54 -24.25
N HIS A 198 -5.54 -0.99 -24.10
CA HIS A 198 -5.98 -0.31 -22.88
C HIS A 198 -7.14 -1.05 -22.22
N VAL A 199 -7.22 -0.94 -20.89
CA VAL A 199 -8.34 -1.49 -20.11
C VAL A 199 -9.62 -0.69 -20.34
N SER A 200 -10.74 -1.38 -20.52
CA SER A 200 -12.10 -0.83 -20.61
C SER A 200 -13.01 -1.30 -19.47
N GLY A 201 -12.59 -2.33 -18.74
CA GLY A 201 -13.33 -2.87 -17.62
C GLY A 201 -12.64 -4.04 -16.94
N VAL A 202 -13.31 -4.56 -15.91
CA VAL A 202 -12.90 -5.76 -15.20
C VAL A 202 -14.07 -6.74 -15.21
N ASN A 203 -13.82 -7.97 -15.66
CA ASN A 203 -14.76 -9.06 -15.44
C ASN A 203 -14.56 -9.58 -14.01
N LEU A 204 -15.63 -9.53 -13.23
CA LEU A 204 -15.65 -9.89 -11.82
C LEU A 204 -16.44 -11.18 -11.63
N GLN A 205 -15.83 -12.16 -10.98
CA GLN A 205 -16.53 -13.35 -10.52
C GLN A 205 -17.14 -13.10 -9.14
N LYS A 206 -18.41 -13.51 -8.95
CA LYS A 206 -19.03 -13.54 -7.63
C LYS A 206 -18.37 -14.60 -6.76
N THR A 207 -18.25 -14.29 -5.48
CA THR A 207 -17.68 -15.21 -4.49
C THR A 207 -18.65 -15.49 -3.36
N ILE A 208 -18.47 -16.63 -2.71
CA ILE A 208 -19.07 -16.95 -1.42
C ILE A 208 -17.95 -17.22 -0.41
N LEU A 209 -18.29 -17.18 0.88
CA LEU A 209 -17.35 -17.50 1.94
C LEU A 209 -17.51 -18.94 2.39
N GLU A 210 -16.39 -19.66 2.47
CA GLU A 210 -16.31 -20.99 3.06
C GLU A 210 -15.42 -20.95 4.32
N SER A 211 -15.86 -21.64 5.37
CA SER A 211 -15.12 -21.75 6.62
C SER A 211 -14.01 -22.80 6.49
N VAL A 212 -12.78 -22.38 6.77
CA VAL A 212 -11.59 -23.25 6.84
C VAL A 212 -10.99 -23.16 8.23
N GLY A 213 -11.50 -24.01 9.13
CA GLY A 213 -11.10 -24.07 10.53
C GLY A 213 -11.84 -23.06 11.43
N THR A 214 -11.35 -22.90 12.66
CA THR A 214 -11.99 -22.05 13.66
C THR A 214 -11.79 -20.56 13.35
N GLY A 215 -12.87 -19.87 12.99
CA GLY A 215 -12.92 -18.41 12.84
C GLY A 215 -12.15 -17.85 11.64
N LYS A 216 -11.94 -18.64 10.59
CA LYS A 216 -11.34 -18.18 9.34
C LYS A 216 -12.22 -18.56 8.15
N GLN A 217 -12.57 -17.56 7.36
CA GLN A 217 -13.28 -17.73 6.09
C GLN A 217 -12.38 -17.39 4.89
N ILE A 218 -12.51 -18.19 3.82
CA ILE A 218 -11.90 -17.94 2.51
C ILE A 218 -12.99 -17.66 1.47
N ALA A 219 -12.62 -16.94 0.41
CA ALA A 219 -13.52 -16.69 -0.72
C ALA A 219 -13.37 -17.81 -1.76
N VAL A 220 -14.49 -18.29 -2.27
CA VAL A 220 -14.57 -19.29 -3.35
C VAL A 220 -15.48 -18.75 -4.45
N GLY A 221 -15.07 -18.88 -5.71
CA GLY A 221 -15.81 -18.40 -6.87
C GLY A 221 -17.07 -19.23 -7.12
N THR A 222 -18.18 -18.57 -7.48
CA THR A 222 -19.46 -19.26 -7.74
C THR A 222 -19.65 -19.68 -9.20
N GLY A 223 -18.77 -19.23 -10.11
CA GLY A 223 -18.97 -19.38 -11.56
C GLY A 223 -19.92 -18.34 -12.17
N GLU A 224 -20.47 -17.41 -11.39
CA GLU A 224 -21.24 -16.28 -11.90
C GLU A 224 -20.33 -15.07 -12.12
N PHE A 225 -20.46 -14.40 -13.27
CA PHE A 225 -19.61 -13.29 -13.67
C PHE A 225 -20.42 -12.03 -13.98
N GLU A 226 -19.83 -10.86 -13.77
CA GLU A 226 -20.37 -9.56 -14.14
C GLU A 226 -19.25 -8.62 -14.59
N ASP A 227 -19.51 -7.80 -15.59
CA ASP A 227 -18.55 -6.80 -16.08
C ASP A 227 -18.72 -5.47 -15.37
N LEU A 228 -17.61 -4.81 -15.06
CA LEU A 228 -17.56 -3.47 -14.52
C LEU A 228 -16.69 -2.56 -15.40
N ASN A 229 -17.32 -1.65 -16.11
CA ASN A 229 -16.64 -0.71 -17.01
C ASN A 229 -15.80 0.31 -16.21
N CYS A 230 -14.57 0.54 -16.65
CA CYS A 230 -13.67 1.54 -16.11
C CYS A 230 -12.49 1.80 -17.06
N SER A 231 -11.89 3.00 -17.01
CA SER A 231 -10.66 3.29 -17.77
C SER A 231 -9.38 3.19 -16.94
N MET A 232 -9.52 2.91 -15.64
CA MET A 232 -8.39 2.80 -14.72
C MET A 232 -8.65 1.74 -13.65
N VAL A 233 -7.67 0.86 -13.48
CA VAL A 233 -7.64 -0.14 -12.41
C VAL A 233 -6.42 0.09 -11.53
N LEU A 234 -6.61 0.04 -10.21
CA LEU A 234 -5.54 0.15 -9.23
C LEU A 234 -5.47 -1.10 -8.36
N LYS A 235 -4.35 -1.83 -8.42
CA LYS A 235 -4.12 -3.03 -7.63
C LYS A 235 -3.67 -2.66 -6.21
N ALA A 236 -4.57 -2.77 -5.23
CA ALA A 236 -4.31 -2.54 -3.80
C ALA A 236 -4.32 -3.85 -3.00
N ILE A 237 -3.73 -4.91 -3.56
CA ILE A 237 -3.76 -6.29 -3.02
C ILE A 237 -2.54 -6.66 -2.16
N GLY A 238 -1.70 -5.67 -1.85
CA GLY A 238 -0.56 -5.78 -0.96
C GLY A 238 0.79 -5.81 -1.69
N TYR A 239 1.84 -5.60 -0.89
CA TYR A 239 3.22 -5.49 -1.36
C TYR A 239 3.97 -6.82 -1.25
N LYS A 240 5.19 -6.84 -1.78
CA LYS A 240 6.18 -7.91 -1.63
C LYS A 240 7.57 -7.30 -1.49
N SER A 241 8.40 -7.87 -0.62
CA SER A 241 9.81 -7.49 -0.56
C SER A 241 10.59 -8.03 -1.76
N VAL A 242 11.70 -7.40 -2.09
CA VAL A 242 12.58 -7.80 -3.21
C VAL A 242 13.84 -8.45 -2.64
N PRO A 243 14.27 -9.61 -3.16
CA PRO A 243 15.51 -10.24 -2.71
C PRO A 243 16.73 -9.39 -3.07
N VAL A 244 17.69 -9.33 -2.16
CA VAL A 244 19.02 -8.77 -2.42
C VAL A 244 19.98 -9.93 -2.63
N ASN A 245 20.79 -9.85 -3.70
CA ASN A 245 21.74 -10.91 -4.02
C ASN A 245 22.70 -11.19 -2.84
N GLY A 246 22.84 -12.46 -2.48
CA GLY A 246 23.66 -12.91 -1.35
C GLY A 246 22.94 -12.92 0.01
N LEU A 247 21.65 -12.57 0.08
CA LEU A 247 20.85 -12.66 1.31
C LEU A 247 19.76 -13.74 1.22
N PRO A 248 19.50 -14.50 2.30
CA PRO A 248 18.40 -15.47 2.35
C PRO A 248 17.03 -14.82 2.09
N PHE A 249 16.17 -15.49 1.33
CA PHE A 249 14.85 -14.95 0.98
C PHE A 249 13.80 -16.06 0.82
N ASP A 250 12.65 -15.90 1.49
CA ASP A 250 11.48 -16.75 1.28
C ASP A 250 10.64 -16.13 0.16
N HIS A 251 10.73 -16.67 -1.06
CA HIS A 251 10.00 -16.15 -2.22
C HIS A 251 8.47 -16.28 -2.10
N LYS A 252 7.99 -17.24 -1.31
CA LYS A 252 6.56 -17.50 -1.11
C LYS A 252 5.96 -16.48 -0.14
N LYS A 253 6.65 -16.22 0.98
CA LYS A 253 6.21 -15.24 1.99
C LYS A 253 6.63 -13.80 1.64
N GLY A 254 7.66 -13.62 0.80
CA GLY A 254 8.20 -12.33 0.43
C GLY A 254 8.93 -11.62 1.58
N VAL A 255 9.68 -12.37 2.38
CA VAL A 255 10.37 -11.90 3.60
C VAL A 255 11.76 -12.54 3.71
N VAL A 256 12.62 -11.96 4.54
CA VAL A 256 13.86 -12.62 4.97
C VAL A 256 13.54 -13.62 6.10
N PRO A 257 13.85 -14.92 5.94
CA PRO A 257 13.68 -15.92 6.99
C PRO A 257 14.42 -15.51 8.26
N ASN A 258 13.73 -15.53 9.41
CA ASN A 258 14.32 -15.06 10.68
C ASN A 258 13.68 -15.70 11.91
N VAL A 259 14.41 -15.67 13.03
CA VAL A 259 13.93 -16.02 14.38
C VAL A 259 14.14 -14.81 15.28
N LYS A 260 13.03 -14.19 15.74
CA LYS A 260 13.04 -12.94 16.53
C LYS A 260 13.88 -11.80 15.90
N GLY A 261 14.05 -11.81 14.58
CA GLY A 261 14.87 -10.84 13.85
C GLY A 261 16.30 -11.30 13.54
N ARG A 262 16.80 -12.42 14.07
CA ARG A 262 18.07 -13.04 13.63
C ARG A 262 17.85 -13.74 12.29
N VAL A 263 18.62 -13.39 11.25
CA VAL A 263 18.44 -13.98 9.91
C VAL A 263 18.84 -15.45 9.91
N VAL A 264 18.06 -16.30 9.24
CA VAL A 264 18.33 -17.74 9.11
C VAL A 264 19.09 -18.01 7.82
N SER A 265 20.27 -18.63 7.92
CA SER A 265 21.13 -18.96 6.76
C SER A 265 20.79 -20.33 6.16
N HIS A 266 20.45 -21.31 7.00
CA HIS A 266 20.05 -22.65 6.59
C HIS A 266 18.99 -23.25 7.53
N THR A 267 18.07 -24.02 6.95
CA THR A 267 17.11 -24.86 7.68
C THR A 267 17.43 -26.34 7.43
N SER A 268 17.78 -27.09 8.47
CA SER A 268 17.96 -28.55 8.40
C SER A 268 17.11 -29.22 9.48
N GLY A 269 15.99 -29.83 9.09
CA GLY A 269 15.00 -30.35 10.04
C GLY A 269 14.39 -29.22 10.89
N ASP A 270 14.26 -29.46 12.20
CA ASP A 270 13.73 -28.46 13.16
C ASP A 270 14.77 -27.44 13.63
N ILE A 271 16.04 -27.57 13.21
CA ILE A 271 17.12 -26.67 13.62
C ILE A 271 17.30 -25.59 12.56
N SER A 272 17.04 -24.34 12.95
CA SER A 272 17.33 -23.15 12.14
C SER A 272 18.67 -22.57 12.56
N GLN A 273 19.67 -22.63 11.68
CA GLN A 273 20.94 -21.96 11.93
C GLN A 273 20.82 -20.48 11.55
N THR A 274 21.17 -19.60 12.48
CA THR A 274 21.17 -18.15 12.25
C THR A 274 22.50 -17.69 11.66
N GLU A 275 22.48 -16.61 10.89
CA GLU A 275 23.65 -15.91 10.38
C GLU A 275 24.15 -14.91 11.44
N PRO A 276 25.30 -15.14 12.10
CA PRO A 276 25.77 -14.28 13.18
C PRO A 276 26.01 -12.83 12.71
N GLY A 277 25.47 -11.87 13.46
CA GLY A 277 25.63 -10.45 13.16
C GLY A 277 24.75 -9.91 12.03
N LEU A 278 23.82 -10.72 11.49
CA LEU A 278 22.84 -10.31 10.49
C LEU A 278 21.41 -10.41 11.03
N TYR A 279 20.70 -9.29 10.99
CA TYR A 279 19.36 -9.14 11.54
C TYR A 279 18.40 -8.53 10.51
N VAL A 280 17.10 -8.61 10.78
CA VAL A 280 16.06 -8.02 9.95
C VAL A 280 14.95 -7.42 10.82
N CYS A 281 14.34 -6.33 10.38
CA CYS A 281 13.18 -5.73 11.05
C CYS A 281 12.13 -5.22 10.05
N GLY A 282 11.05 -4.64 10.57
CA GLY A 282 9.98 -4.02 9.77
C GLY A 282 9.22 -5.00 8.87
N TRP A 283 8.77 -4.52 7.70
CA TRP A 283 8.03 -5.34 6.73
C TRP A 283 8.86 -6.44 6.10
N LEU A 284 10.17 -6.25 5.95
CA LEU A 284 11.05 -7.29 5.43
C LEU A 284 11.11 -8.52 6.36
N LYS A 285 10.92 -8.32 7.67
CA LYS A 285 10.83 -9.37 8.70
C LYS A 285 9.45 -10.05 8.74
N ARG A 286 8.37 -9.26 8.72
CA ARG A 286 7.01 -9.72 9.06
C ARG A 286 6.05 -9.84 7.88
N GLY A 287 6.44 -9.34 6.71
CA GLY A 287 5.55 -9.05 5.60
C GLY A 287 4.90 -7.67 5.73
N PRO A 288 4.31 -7.14 4.63
CA PRO A 288 3.82 -5.76 4.54
C PRO A 288 2.42 -5.60 5.12
N VAL A 289 2.28 -5.93 6.41
CA VAL A 289 1.05 -5.80 7.19
C VAL A 289 1.33 -5.09 8.50
N GLY A 290 0.40 -4.21 8.87
CA GLY A 290 0.47 -3.41 10.09
C GLY A 290 0.77 -1.94 9.81
N ILE A 291 0.49 -1.12 10.82
CA ILE A 291 0.72 0.32 10.80
C ILE A 291 2.15 0.65 11.24
N ILE A 292 2.54 1.93 11.18
CA ILE A 292 3.86 2.41 11.62
C ILE A 292 4.18 1.93 13.04
N ALA A 293 3.24 2.04 13.98
CA ALA A 293 3.42 1.59 15.36
C ALA A 293 3.73 0.08 15.48
N THR A 294 3.22 -0.76 14.57
CA THR A 294 3.55 -2.20 14.55
C THR A 294 5.03 -2.43 14.22
N ASN A 295 5.67 -1.54 13.46
CA ASN A 295 7.09 -1.64 13.15
C ASN A 295 7.99 -1.26 14.34
N LEU A 296 7.50 -0.44 15.28
CA LEU A 296 8.23 -0.10 16.50
C LEU A 296 8.48 -1.34 17.35
N TYR A 297 7.42 -2.07 17.73
CA TYR A 297 7.55 -3.31 18.52
C TYR A 297 8.37 -4.38 17.80
N CYS A 298 8.26 -4.46 16.47
CA CYS A 298 9.07 -5.36 15.64
C CYS A 298 10.58 -5.04 15.72
N ALA A 299 10.92 -3.76 15.72
CA ALA A 299 12.29 -3.29 15.85
C ALA A 299 12.82 -3.52 17.26
N GLU A 300 12.03 -3.26 18.31
CA GLU A 300 12.38 -3.53 19.70
C GLU A 300 12.75 -5.00 19.93
N GLU A 301 11.97 -5.96 19.41
CA GLU A 301 12.31 -7.39 19.49
C GLU A 301 13.65 -7.72 18.82
N THR A 302 13.94 -7.07 17.70
CA THR A 302 15.18 -7.26 16.95
C THR A 302 16.38 -6.68 17.71
N VAL A 303 16.21 -5.50 18.32
CA VAL A 303 17.21 -4.88 19.18
C VAL A 303 17.47 -5.72 20.43
N GLY A 304 16.43 -6.32 21.03
CA GLY A 304 16.59 -7.27 22.13
C GLY A 304 17.49 -8.46 21.75
N SER A 305 17.24 -9.04 20.57
CA SER A 305 18.08 -10.12 20.02
C SER A 305 19.54 -9.69 19.80
N ILE A 306 19.75 -8.45 19.34
CA ILE A 306 21.09 -7.88 19.16
C ILE A 306 21.81 -7.77 20.51
N SER A 307 21.13 -7.25 21.54
CA SER A 307 21.70 -7.09 22.88
C SER A 307 22.09 -8.45 23.49
N GLU A 308 21.20 -9.44 23.41
CA GLU A 308 21.47 -10.82 23.85
C GLU A 308 22.73 -11.39 23.18
N ASP A 309 22.85 -11.27 21.85
CA ASP A 309 24.00 -11.80 21.10
C ASP A 309 25.33 -11.09 21.45
N ILE A 310 25.27 -9.81 21.85
CA ILE A 310 26.44 -9.05 22.31
C ILE A 310 26.89 -9.54 23.70
N GLU A 311 25.95 -9.74 24.62
CA GLU A 311 26.22 -10.21 25.99
C GLU A 311 26.79 -11.63 25.99
N GLU A 312 26.24 -12.51 25.14
CA GLU A 312 26.71 -13.88 24.95
C GLU A 312 28.01 -13.98 24.12
N GLY A 313 28.44 -12.88 23.51
CA GLY A 313 29.66 -12.82 22.70
C GLY A 313 29.58 -13.65 21.41
N VAL A 314 28.37 -13.89 20.90
CA VAL A 314 28.07 -14.68 19.69
C VAL A 314 28.77 -14.12 18.44
N TRP A 315 29.02 -12.81 18.42
CA TRP A 315 29.70 -12.16 17.31
C TRP A 315 30.77 -11.17 17.79
N LYS A 316 31.98 -11.33 17.25
CA LYS A 316 33.10 -10.38 17.40
C LYS A 316 33.60 -10.01 16.01
N SER A 317 33.39 -8.77 15.63
CA SER A 317 33.87 -8.24 14.35
C SER A 317 35.13 -7.39 14.55
N SER A 318 36.14 -7.65 13.71
CA SER A 318 37.32 -6.79 13.55
C SER A 318 37.15 -5.77 12.40
N LYS A 319 35.96 -5.70 11.79
CA LYS A 319 35.71 -4.83 10.64
C LYS A 319 35.77 -3.36 11.04
N ALA A 320 36.23 -2.52 10.10
CA ALA A 320 36.38 -1.07 10.30
C ALA A 320 35.06 -0.27 10.39
N GLY A 321 33.90 -0.93 10.32
CA GLY A 321 32.58 -0.30 10.41
C GLY A 321 32.39 0.83 9.41
N SER A 322 31.85 1.96 9.88
CA SER A 322 31.59 3.15 9.07
C SER A 322 32.82 3.64 8.29
N LYS A 323 34.02 3.61 8.90
CA LYS A 323 35.26 4.02 8.20
C LYS A 323 35.54 3.16 6.97
N GLY A 324 35.39 1.84 7.09
CA GLY A 324 35.57 0.92 5.96
C GLY A 324 34.48 1.09 4.90
N LEU A 325 33.23 1.32 5.31
CA LEU A 325 32.12 1.60 4.38
C LEU A 325 32.39 2.86 3.56
N MET A 326 32.84 3.94 4.21
CA MET A 326 33.09 5.22 3.55
C MET A 326 34.22 5.12 2.51
N GLN A 327 35.31 4.43 2.86
CA GLN A 327 36.40 4.12 1.91
C GLN A 327 35.90 3.30 0.71
N LEU A 328 34.98 2.34 0.95
CA LEU A 328 34.39 1.54 -0.12
C LEU A 328 33.51 2.37 -1.04
N LEU A 329 32.68 3.26 -0.48
CA LEU A 329 31.81 4.15 -1.26
C LEU A 329 32.63 5.13 -2.12
N GLU A 330 33.72 5.67 -1.57
CA GLU A 330 34.66 6.55 -2.29
C GLU A 330 35.36 5.79 -3.42
N LYS A 331 35.92 4.61 -3.14
CA LYS A 331 36.54 3.74 -4.15
C LYS A 331 35.58 3.40 -5.29
N ARG A 332 34.30 3.20 -4.96
CA ARG A 332 33.23 2.91 -5.92
C ARG A 332 32.62 4.16 -6.57
N LYS A 333 33.09 5.36 -6.21
CA LYS A 333 32.59 6.65 -6.71
C LYS A 333 31.07 6.82 -6.56
N VAL A 334 30.52 6.34 -5.44
CA VAL A 334 29.08 6.44 -5.16
C VAL A 334 28.74 7.87 -4.76
N LYS A 335 27.79 8.50 -5.46
CA LYS A 335 27.18 9.76 -5.04
C LYS A 335 26.24 9.47 -3.88
N LYS A 336 26.64 9.84 -2.67
CA LYS A 336 25.84 9.70 -1.45
C LYS A 336 25.26 11.05 -1.05
N VAL A 337 24.10 11.04 -0.41
CA VAL A 337 23.54 12.22 0.27
C VAL A 337 23.73 12.03 1.77
N GLU A 338 24.49 12.93 2.39
CA GLU A 338 24.62 12.95 3.85
C GLU A 338 23.40 13.62 4.48
N PHE A 339 23.22 13.45 5.79
CA PHE A 339 22.06 14.03 6.50
C PHE A 339 21.96 15.55 6.34
N SER A 340 23.09 16.26 6.36
CA SER A 340 23.14 17.70 6.08
C SER A 340 22.69 18.06 4.66
N GLY A 341 22.93 17.19 3.68
CA GLY A 341 22.38 17.31 2.32
C GLY A 341 20.86 17.14 2.29
N TRP A 342 20.35 16.17 3.05
CA TRP A 342 18.91 16.01 3.24
C TRP A 342 18.25 17.23 3.91
N GLU A 343 18.90 17.83 4.93
CA GLU A 343 18.39 19.04 5.58
C GLU A 343 18.24 20.23 4.60
N LYS A 344 19.15 20.34 3.62
CA LYS A 344 19.07 21.34 2.55
C LYS A 344 17.88 21.08 1.61
N ILE A 345 17.64 19.81 1.24
CA ILE A 345 16.43 19.41 0.49
C ILE A 345 15.18 19.82 1.28
N ASP A 346 15.10 19.41 2.56
CA ASP A 346 13.94 19.69 3.41
C ASP A 346 13.65 21.19 3.55
N ALA A 347 14.70 22.01 3.75
CA ALA A 347 14.58 23.46 3.80
C ALA A 347 14.07 24.05 2.48
N LYS A 348 14.59 23.57 1.34
CA LYS A 348 14.17 24.04 0.01
C LYS A 348 12.70 23.70 -0.28
N GLU A 349 12.27 22.48 0.01
CA GLU A 349 10.88 22.06 -0.18
C GLU A 349 9.91 22.87 0.70
N LYS A 350 10.27 23.12 1.96
CA LYS A 350 9.47 23.95 2.88
C LYS A 350 9.35 25.38 2.39
N GLN A 351 10.45 25.99 1.94
CA GLN A 351 10.44 27.34 1.38
C GLN A 351 9.49 27.46 0.17
N MET A 352 9.57 26.51 -0.77
CA MET A 352 8.67 26.46 -1.92
C MET A 352 7.21 26.21 -1.50
N GLY A 353 6.99 25.48 -0.41
CA GLY A 353 5.67 25.25 0.19
C GLY A 353 5.03 26.55 0.71
N ILE A 354 5.80 27.38 1.42
CA ILE A 354 5.33 28.67 1.96
C ILE A 354 4.80 29.56 0.84
N GLU A 355 5.53 29.66 -0.28
CA GLU A 355 5.13 30.44 -1.46
C GLU A 355 3.82 29.96 -2.10
N ARG A 356 3.41 28.72 -1.82
CA ARG A 356 2.22 28.05 -2.38
C ARG A 356 1.13 27.77 -1.35
N ASN A 357 1.27 28.23 -0.11
CA ASN A 357 0.38 27.92 1.00
C ASN A 357 0.25 26.41 1.30
N LYS A 358 1.37 25.69 1.24
CA LYS A 358 1.48 24.25 1.52
C LYS A 358 2.52 24.02 2.62
N PRO A 359 2.48 22.88 3.34
CA PRO A 359 3.53 22.51 4.29
C PRO A 359 4.92 22.38 3.64
N ARG A 360 4.93 21.91 2.39
CA ARG A 360 6.09 21.83 1.50
C ARG A 360 5.65 21.67 0.05
N GLU A 361 6.53 21.98 -0.89
CA GLU A 361 6.43 21.56 -2.28
C GLU A 361 7.60 20.62 -2.57
N LYS A 362 7.30 19.36 -2.88
CA LYS A 362 8.32 18.32 -3.03
C LYS A 362 9.11 18.48 -4.33
N LEU A 363 10.41 18.21 -4.27
CA LEU A 363 11.24 18.03 -5.47
C LEU A 363 11.01 16.62 -6.00
N VAL A 364 10.59 16.50 -7.25
CA VAL A 364 10.06 15.24 -7.80
C VAL A 364 10.97 14.58 -8.84
N THR A 365 12.20 15.05 -8.96
CA THR A 365 13.23 14.46 -9.83
C THR A 365 14.50 14.18 -9.04
N TRP A 366 15.27 13.18 -9.46
CA TRP A 366 16.55 12.87 -8.84
C TRP A 366 17.55 13.99 -9.04
N GLU A 367 17.52 14.65 -10.20
CA GLU A 367 18.36 15.79 -10.53
C GLU A 367 18.13 16.96 -9.57
N ASP A 368 16.86 17.33 -9.33
CA ASP A 368 16.51 18.43 -8.43
C ASP A 368 16.89 18.11 -6.97
N LEU A 369 16.63 16.87 -6.52
CA LEU A 369 17.00 16.43 -5.17
C LEU A 369 18.52 16.47 -4.97
N LEU A 370 19.29 15.96 -5.93
CA LEU A 370 20.75 15.94 -5.85
C LEU A 370 21.33 17.36 -5.93
N ALA A 371 20.76 18.24 -6.75
CA ALA A 371 21.16 19.64 -6.84
C ALA A 371 20.88 20.37 -5.51
N ALA A 372 19.70 20.18 -4.92
CA ALA A 372 19.34 20.79 -3.63
C ALA A 372 20.19 20.26 -2.48
N ALA A 373 20.61 18.99 -2.49
CA ALA A 373 21.50 18.43 -1.47
C ALA A 373 22.94 18.99 -1.56
N ALA A 374 23.39 19.37 -2.76
CA ALA A 374 24.74 19.85 -2.99
C ALA A 374 24.94 21.32 -2.62
N ASN A 375 23.94 22.17 -2.91
CA ASN A 375 23.92 23.60 -2.58
C ASN A 375 23.80 23.82 -1.08
#